data_AF-A0A503W127-F1
#
_entry.id   AF-A0A503W127-F1
#
_cell.length_a   1.000
_cell.length_b   1.000
_cell.length_c   1.000
_cell.angle_alpha   90.00
_cell.angle_beta   90.00
_cell.angle_gamma   90.00
#
_symmetry.space_group_name_H-M   'P 1'
#
loop_
_entity.id
_entity.type
_entity.pdbx_description
1 polymer ?
#
loop_
_entity_poly.entity_id
_entity_poly.type
_entity_poly.pdbx_seq_one_letter_code
_entity_poly.pdbx_strand_id
1 'polypeptide(L)'
;MIDLRVRHLVNVDTAVRNGKTTPAFEFIYSHPCVLVGFFFDSRVSNGETKNVDLDRVWALIDTGADGVYVDQSLIEKYSCPIAQGGEAMTVNNEAGSKAHRGSIFIIETGRALDMWVIGRDLRGLGYPYHIILGRRFLQFCDLRWDGPNQMVHFAVGENPSAY
;
A
#
# COMPACT_ATOMS: atom_id res chain seq x y z
N MET A 1 5.13 -13.08 -15.80
CA MET A 1 4.16 -11.96 -15.85
C MET A 1 2.94 -12.44 -15.08
N ILE A 2 2.60 -11.80 -13.97
CA ILE A 2 1.44 -12.18 -13.14
C ILE A 2 0.33 -11.18 -13.46
N ASP A 3 -0.83 -11.68 -13.88
CA ASP A 3 -1.98 -10.85 -14.22
C ASP A 3 -2.69 -10.36 -12.97
N LEU A 4 -2.78 -9.04 -12.86
CA LEU A 4 -3.44 -8.36 -11.76
C LEU A 4 -4.74 -7.76 -12.28
N ARG A 5 -5.86 -8.16 -11.66
CA ARG A 5 -7.16 -7.54 -11.94
C ARG A 5 -7.38 -6.44 -10.91
N VAL A 6 -6.96 -5.21 -11.19
CA VAL A 6 -7.65 -4.07 -10.56
C VAL A 6 -9.05 -4.06 -11.12
N ARG A 7 -9.96 -4.44 -10.25
CA ARG A 7 -11.33 -4.72 -10.60
C ARG A 7 -12.07 -3.41 -10.34
N HIS A 8 -12.48 -2.70 -11.39
CA HIS A 8 -13.68 -1.86 -11.30
C HIS A 8 -14.86 -2.82 -11.09
N LEU A 9 -14.99 -3.34 -9.87
CA LEU A 9 -16.05 -4.27 -9.53
C LEU A 9 -17.31 -3.47 -9.38
N VAL A 10 -18.20 -3.60 -10.35
CA VAL A 10 -19.61 -3.22 -10.21
C VAL A 10 -20.26 -4.21 -9.25
N ASN A 11 -20.80 -3.66 -8.16
CA ASN A 11 -21.76 -4.19 -7.20
C ASN A 11 -21.81 -5.72 -6.98
N VAL A 12 -21.50 -6.16 -5.76
CA VAL A 12 -21.98 -7.45 -5.27
C VAL A 12 -22.59 -7.22 -3.90
N ASP A 13 -23.91 -7.41 -3.84
CA ASP A 13 -24.67 -7.59 -2.61
C ASP A 13 -23.91 -8.49 -1.63
N THR A 14 -24.11 -8.20 -0.35
CA THR A 14 -23.56 -8.89 0.81
C THR A 14 -23.43 -10.41 0.57
N ALA A 15 -22.22 -10.90 0.30
CA ALA A 15 -22.00 -12.33 0.12
C ALA A 15 -21.99 -13.03 1.49
N VAL A 16 -23.17 -13.39 1.98
CA VAL A 16 -23.32 -14.32 3.10
C VAL A 16 -22.96 -15.72 2.61
N ARG A 17 -21.73 -16.17 2.87
CA ARG A 17 -21.38 -17.60 2.80
C ARG A 17 -21.29 -18.16 4.22
N ASN A 18 -22.15 -19.14 4.52
CA ASN A 18 -22.10 -19.99 5.72
C ASN A 18 -22.23 -19.28 7.08
N GLY A 19 -23.12 -18.28 7.20
CA GLY A 19 -23.51 -17.73 8.51
C GLY A 19 -22.40 -17.01 9.29
N LYS A 20 -21.24 -16.74 8.67
CA LYS A 20 -20.18 -15.90 9.22
C LYS A 20 -20.18 -14.58 8.46
N THR A 21 -20.50 -13.50 9.16
CA THR A 21 -20.25 -12.14 8.67
C THR A 21 -18.74 -11.96 8.50
N THR A 22 -18.28 -12.03 7.26
CA THR A 22 -16.93 -11.59 6.91
C THR A 22 -16.91 -10.06 7.06
N PRO A 23 -15.87 -9.44 7.64
CA PRO A 23 -15.80 -7.99 7.72
C PRO A 23 -16.08 -7.41 6.34
N ALA A 24 -17.04 -6.50 6.26
CA ALA A 24 -17.35 -5.82 5.00
C ALA A 24 -16.08 -5.09 4.57
N PHE A 25 -15.40 -5.62 3.55
CA PHE A 25 -14.34 -4.89 2.87
C PHE A 25 -15.01 -3.67 2.25
N GLU A 26 -14.86 -2.49 2.87
CA GLU A 26 -15.35 -1.24 2.30
C GLU A 26 -14.67 -1.04 0.94
N PHE A 27 -15.44 -1.19 -0.13
CA PHE A 27 -14.96 -1.07 -1.50
C PHE A 27 -14.86 0.40 -1.91
N ILE A 28 -13.79 0.77 -2.62
CA ILE A 28 -13.55 2.14 -3.08
C ILE A 28 -13.81 2.18 -4.60
N TYR A 29 -15.01 2.58 -4.99
CA TYR A 29 -15.54 2.41 -6.36
C TYR A 29 -14.97 3.39 -7.41
N SER A 30 -14.26 4.43 -7.00
CA SER A 30 -13.89 5.55 -7.89
C SER A 30 -12.39 5.80 -8.01
N HIS A 31 -11.56 5.02 -7.32
CA HIS A 31 -10.13 5.26 -7.29
C HIS A 31 -9.36 3.96 -7.56
N PRO A 32 -8.19 4.03 -8.23
CA PRO A 32 -7.37 2.85 -8.50
C PRO A 32 -6.77 2.34 -7.17
N CYS A 33 -7.48 1.43 -6.51
CA CYS A 33 -7.05 0.83 -5.24
C CYS A 33 -6.63 -0.63 -5.42
N VAL A 34 -5.64 -1.03 -4.63
CA VAL A 34 -5.13 -2.40 -4.54
C VAL A 34 -5.10 -2.87 -3.10
N LEU A 35 -5.23 -4.17 -2.89
CA LEU A 35 -5.14 -4.76 -1.56
C LEU A 35 -3.68 -5.10 -1.28
N VAL A 36 -3.13 -4.57 -0.19
CA VAL A 36 -1.73 -4.80 0.20
C VAL A 36 -1.67 -5.24 1.66
N GLY A 37 -0.58 -5.90 2.03
CA GLY A 37 -0.18 -6.01 3.43
C GLY A 37 0.75 -4.86 3.80
N PHE A 38 0.73 -4.44 5.05
CA PHE A 38 1.72 -3.52 5.60
C PHE A 38 2.28 -4.09 6.89
N PHE A 39 3.58 -3.93 7.12
CA PHE A 39 4.24 -4.34 8.35
C PHE A 39 5.61 -3.69 8.46
N PHE A 40 6.31 -3.95 9.56
CA PHE A 40 7.74 -3.70 9.68
C PHE A 40 8.46 -4.95 10.19
N ASP A 41 9.53 -5.36 9.51
CA ASP A 41 10.47 -6.38 9.99
C ASP A 41 11.86 -6.02 9.45
N SER A 42 12.80 -5.73 10.35
CA SER A 42 14.16 -5.29 9.99
C SER A 42 14.97 -6.32 9.21
N ARG A 43 14.48 -7.56 9.11
CA ARG A 43 15.13 -8.66 8.39
C ARG A 43 14.62 -8.82 6.96
N VAL A 44 13.52 -8.15 6.60
CA VAL A 44 12.95 -8.29 5.26
C VAL A 44 13.74 -7.45 4.28
N SER A 45 14.21 -8.10 3.22
CA SER A 45 14.81 -7.45 2.08
C SER A 45 13.82 -7.28 0.92
N ASN A 46 14.07 -6.29 0.07
CA ASN A 46 13.19 -6.00 -1.06
C ASN A 46 13.09 -7.20 -2.02
N GLY A 47 11.85 -7.59 -2.37
CA GLY A 47 11.57 -8.73 -3.24
C GLY A 47 11.40 -10.06 -2.51
N GLU A 48 11.60 -10.11 -1.18
CA GLU A 48 11.37 -11.33 -0.41
C GLU A 48 9.89 -11.72 -0.37
N THR A 49 9.67 -13.03 -0.51
CA THR A 49 8.37 -13.65 -0.28
C THR A 49 8.18 -13.95 1.19
N LYS A 50 7.06 -13.50 1.76
CA LYS A 50 6.73 -13.75 3.17
C LYS A 50 5.39 -14.46 3.30
N ASN A 51 5.39 -15.58 4.00
CA ASN A 51 4.18 -16.18 4.57
C ASN A 51 3.96 -15.58 5.96
N VAL A 52 3.48 -14.34 6.00
CA VAL A 52 3.06 -13.71 7.25
C VAL A 52 1.57 -13.46 7.18
N ASP A 53 0.88 -13.75 8.27
CA ASP A 53 -0.51 -13.35 8.47
C ASP A 53 -0.52 -11.82 8.65
N LEU A 54 -0.67 -11.11 7.52
CA LEU A 54 -0.61 -9.66 7.45
C LEU A 54 -2.02 -9.09 7.40
N ASP A 55 -2.22 -7.96 8.10
CA ASP A 55 -3.45 -7.20 7.92
C ASP A 55 -3.50 -6.67 6.50
N ARG A 56 -4.57 -7.05 5.80
CA ARG A 56 -4.81 -6.63 4.42
C ARG A 56 -5.56 -5.31 4.45
N VAL A 57 -4.98 -4.29 3.83
CA VAL A 57 -5.55 -2.94 3.78
C VAL A 57 -5.64 -2.45 2.34
N TRP A 58 -6.64 -1.62 2.07
CA TRP A 58 -6.74 -0.93 0.79
C TRP A 58 -5.70 0.18 0.70
N ALA A 59 -4.99 0.20 -0.42
CA ALA A 59 -4.04 1.23 -0.79
C ALA A 59 -4.49 1.91 -2.09
N LEU A 60 -4.49 3.24 -2.10
CA LEU A 60 -4.70 4.05 -3.29
C LEU A 60 -3.42 4.10 -4.12
N ILE A 61 -3.51 3.91 -5.43
CA ILE A 61 -2.44 4.21 -6.39
C ILE A 61 -2.58 5.67 -6.79
N ASP A 62 -1.59 6.51 -6.50
CA ASP A 62 -1.67 7.94 -6.77
C ASP A 62 -0.39 8.46 -7.42
N THR A 63 -0.44 8.69 -8.73
CA THR A 63 0.71 9.26 -9.46
C THR A 63 0.97 10.73 -9.11
N GLY A 64 0.01 11.43 -8.50
CA GLY A 64 0.18 12.79 -8.00
C GLY A 64 1.00 12.85 -6.70
N ALA A 65 0.97 11.79 -5.89
CA ALA A 65 1.74 11.66 -4.68
C ALA A 65 3.21 11.31 -4.95
N ASP A 66 4.15 12.00 -4.31
CA ASP A 66 5.59 11.73 -4.46
C ASP A 66 6.02 10.49 -3.67
N GLY A 67 5.62 10.42 -2.40
CA GLY A 67 6.01 9.40 -1.44
C GLY A 67 4.93 8.35 -1.17
N VAL A 68 5.23 7.45 -0.23
CA VAL A 68 4.23 6.51 0.30
C VAL A 68 3.71 7.06 1.61
N TYR A 69 2.39 7.21 1.70
CA TYR A 69 1.72 7.66 2.92
C TYR A 69 0.98 6.49 3.54
N VAL A 70 1.12 6.33 4.85
CA VAL A 70 0.52 5.24 5.60
C VAL A 70 -0.24 5.81 6.76
N ASP A 71 -1.42 5.25 7.02
CA ASP A 71 -2.24 5.65 8.14
C ASP A 71 -1.45 5.54 9.47
N GLN A 72 -1.53 6.58 10.30
CA GLN A 72 -0.78 6.68 11.54
C GLN A 72 -1.03 5.49 12.47
N SER A 73 -2.26 4.94 12.46
CA SER A 73 -2.59 3.77 13.26
C SER A 73 -1.80 2.52 12.85
N LEU A 74 -1.46 2.38 11.57
CA LEU A 74 -0.63 1.27 11.08
C LEU A 74 0.84 1.44 11.46
N ILE A 75 1.35 2.67 11.38
CA ILE A 75 2.71 3.00 11.84
C ILE A 75 2.90 2.63 13.31
N GLU A 76 1.92 2.96 14.15
CA GLU A 76 1.92 2.64 15.57
C GLU A 76 1.74 1.15 15.82
N LYS A 77 0.78 0.52 15.15
CA LYS A 77 0.49 -0.93 15.28
C LYS A 77 1.72 -1.78 14.99
N TYR A 78 2.50 -1.45 13.97
CA TYR A 78 3.72 -2.20 13.62
C TYR A 78 5.00 -1.61 14.21
N SER A 79 4.89 -0.59 15.07
CA SER A 79 6.03 0.04 15.73
C SER A 79 7.14 0.44 14.74
N CYS A 80 6.74 1.01 13.61
CA CYS A 80 7.66 1.37 12.52
C CYS A 80 8.68 2.42 13.01
N PRO A 81 9.99 2.12 12.98
CA PRO A 81 11.00 3.04 13.50
C PRO A 81 11.13 4.26 12.59
N ILE A 82 11.48 5.39 13.18
CA ILE A 82 11.86 6.59 12.42
C ILE A 82 13.14 6.27 11.65
N ALA A 83 13.18 6.62 10.36
CA ALA A 83 14.36 6.40 9.53
C ALA A 83 15.57 7.21 10.07
N GLN A 84 16.76 6.61 10.08
CA GLN A 84 17.98 7.33 10.47
C GLN A 84 18.22 8.51 9.53
N GLY A 85 18.44 9.70 10.11
CA GLY A 85 18.51 10.95 9.34
C GLY A 85 17.14 11.54 8.98
N GLY A 86 16.08 11.16 9.69
CA GLY A 86 14.71 11.64 9.52
C GLY A 86 14.57 13.15 9.68
N GLU A 87 15.01 13.90 8.68
CA GLU A 87 14.64 15.28 8.46
C GLU A 87 13.12 15.34 8.42
N ALA A 88 12.55 16.34 9.11
CA ALA A 88 11.13 16.62 9.00
C ALA A 88 10.83 16.90 7.52
N MET A 89 10.14 15.98 6.86
CA MET A 89 9.73 16.19 5.49
C MET A 89 8.55 17.15 5.52
N THR A 90 8.71 18.33 4.93
CA THR A 90 7.60 19.25 4.71
C THR A 90 6.70 18.64 3.64
N VAL A 91 5.51 18.20 4.05
CA VAL A 91 4.47 17.73 3.14
C VAL A 91 3.29 18.68 3.32
N ASN A 92 2.84 19.31 2.23
CA ASN A 92 1.76 20.31 2.22
C ASN A 92 2.00 21.52 3.13
N ASN A 93 3.24 22.01 3.23
CA ASN A 93 3.63 23.15 4.10
C ASN A 93 3.42 22.93 5.62
N GLU A 94 3.06 21.71 6.04
CA GLU A 94 3.06 21.33 7.45
C GLU A 94 4.44 20.79 7.81
N ALA A 95 5.18 21.55 8.61
CA ALA A 95 6.39 21.07 9.24
C ALA A 95 6.05 19.99 10.27
N GLY A 96 6.72 18.82 10.21
CA GLY A 96 6.68 17.84 11.31
C GLY A 96 6.35 16.39 10.95
N SER A 97 6.14 16.05 9.67
CA SER A 97 5.96 14.66 9.28
C SER A 97 7.29 13.91 9.31
N LYS A 98 7.32 12.79 10.05
CA LYS A 98 8.50 11.93 10.16
C LYS A 98 8.42 10.81 9.13
N ALA A 99 9.55 10.51 8.51
CA ALA A 99 9.70 9.32 7.69
C ALA A 99 9.98 8.10 8.59
N HIS A 100 9.27 7.01 8.34
CA HIS A 100 9.42 5.72 9.03
C HIS A 100 9.89 4.65 8.06
N ARG A 101 10.51 3.58 8.58
CA ARG A 101 10.72 2.35 7.81
C ARG A 101 9.47 1.47 7.89
N GLY A 102 9.01 1.00 6.75
CA GLY A 102 7.90 0.07 6.65
C GLY A 102 7.95 -0.69 5.34
N SER A 103 7.33 -1.88 5.34
CA SER A 103 7.31 -2.79 4.21
C SER A 103 5.89 -2.92 3.66
N ILE A 104 5.76 -2.76 2.34
CA ILE A 104 4.51 -2.95 1.60
C ILE A 104 4.55 -4.33 0.95
N PHE A 105 3.63 -5.21 1.33
CA PHE A 105 3.47 -6.53 0.73
C PHE A 105 2.41 -6.49 -0.37
N ILE A 106 2.83 -6.75 -1.60
CA ILE A 106 1.93 -6.83 -2.76
C ILE A 106 1.41 -8.27 -2.82
N ILE A 107 0.16 -8.45 -2.37
CA ILE A 107 -0.44 -9.77 -2.14
C ILE A 107 -0.35 -10.67 -3.37
N GLU A 108 -0.59 -10.11 -4.55
CA GLU A 108 -0.73 -10.87 -5.79
C GLU A 108 0.61 -11.26 -6.40
N THR A 109 1.68 -10.51 -6.09
CA THR A 109 3.04 -10.91 -6.48
C THR A 109 3.72 -11.74 -5.40
N GLY A 110 3.18 -11.73 -4.18
CA GLY A 110 3.78 -12.35 -3.01
C GLY A 110 5.08 -11.69 -2.56
N ARG A 111 5.38 -10.45 -3.01
CA ARG A 111 6.64 -9.76 -2.74
C ARG A 111 6.44 -8.58 -1.78
N ALA A 112 7.43 -8.34 -0.93
CA ALA A 112 7.51 -7.15 -0.09
C ALA A 112 8.49 -6.10 -0.65
N LEU A 113 8.17 -4.83 -0.45
CA LEU A 113 9.05 -3.68 -0.68
C LEU A 113 9.23 -2.93 0.64
N ASP A 114 10.43 -2.99 1.19
CA ASP A 114 10.85 -2.21 2.36
C ASP A 114 11.34 -0.83 1.93
N MET A 115 10.68 0.21 2.45
CA MET A 115 10.91 1.57 2.01
C MET A 115 10.60 2.59 3.09
N TRP A 116 10.84 3.86 2.76
CA TRP A 116 10.45 4.97 3.61
C TRP A 116 8.98 5.33 3.37
N VAL A 117 8.24 5.42 4.46
CA VAL A 117 6.82 5.79 4.48
C VAL A 117 6.60 6.99 5.38
N ILE A 118 5.53 7.74 5.13
CA ILE A 118 5.17 8.94 5.90
C ILE A 118 3.87 8.66 6.63
N GLY A 119 3.88 8.74 7.95
CA GLY A 119 2.68 8.58 8.78
C GLY A 119 1.74 9.77 8.61
N ARG A 120 0.44 9.51 8.36
CA ARG A 120 -0.62 10.51 8.24
C ARG A 120 -1.93 9.97 8.81
N ASP A 121 -2.78 10.84 9.36
CA ASP A 121 -4.11 10.46 9.83
C ASP A 121 -5.10 10.38 8.64
N LEU A 122 -4.96 9.35 7.80
CA LEU A 122 -5.75 9.23 6.58
C LEU A 122 -7.23 8.95 6.92
N ARG A 123 -7.49 8.08 7.91
CA ARG A 123 -8.85 7.77 8.35
C ARG A 123 -9.51 8.96 9.04
N GLY A 124 -8.80 9.75 9.86
CA GLY A 124 -9.34 10.98 10.45
C GLY A 124 -9.67 12.06 9.42
N LEU A 125 -8.98 12.05 8.27
CA LEU A 125 -9.30 12.89 7.12
C LEU A 125 -10.46 12.35 6.25
N GLY A 126 -11.07 11.23 6.63
CA GLY A 126 -12.22 10.64 5.93
C GLY A 126 -11.85 9.81 4.70
N TYR A 127 -10.57 9.50 4.48
CA TYR A 127 -10.18 8.62 3.38
C TYR A 127 -10.57 7.16 3.70
N PRO A 128 -11.10 6.42 2.72
CA PRO A 128 -11.50 5.03 2.94
C PRO A 128 -10.32 4.03 2.90
N TYR A 129 -9.16 4.46 2.39
CA TYR A 129 -7.93 3.66 2.30
C TYR A 129 -6.96 3.98 3.45
N HIS A 130 -6.04 3.06 3.72
CA HIS A 130 -5.04 3.22 4.78
C HIS A 130 -3.65 3.58 4.22
N ILE A 131 -3.46 3.49 2.91
CA ILE A 131 -2.16 3.70 2.28
C ILE A 131 -2.37 4.47 0.97
N ILE A 132 -1.43 5.36 0.65
CA ILE A 132 -1.29 5.99 -0.66
C ILE A 132 0.07 5.57 -1.24
N LEU A 133 0.05 4.92 -2.39
CA LEU A 133 1.21 4.44 -3.14
C LEU A 133 1.57 5.49 -4.20
N GLY A 134 2.47 6.40 -3.82
CA GLY A 134 2.98 7.45 -4.70
C GLY A 134 4.09 6.98 -5.64
N ARG A 135 4.60 7.92 -6.45
CA ARG A 135 5.59 7.68 -7.51
C ARG A 135 6.83 6.94 -7.03
N ARG A 136 7.33 7.19 -5.81
CA ARG A 136 8.47 6.43 -5.25
C ARG A 136 8.21 4.93 -5.18
N PHE A 137 7.01 4.49 -4.79
CA PHE A 137 6.67 3.07 -4.81
C PHE A 137 6.52 2.57 -6.25
N LEU A 138 5.85 3.36 -7.09
CA LEU A 138 5.57 2.99 -8.47
C LEU A 138 6.85 2.85 -9.30
N GLN A 139 7.94 3.53 -8.96
CA GLN A 139 9.25 3.36 -9.60
C GLN A 139 9.85 1.96 -9.41
N PHE A 140 9.49 1.26 -8.34
CA PHE A 140 9.95 -0.12 -8.08
C PHE A 140 9.03 -1.18 -8.70
N CYS A 141 7.94 -0.75 -9.32
CA CYS A 141 6.95 -1.60 -9.94
C CYS A 141 6.88 -1.33 -11.46
N ASP A 142 6.89 -2.37 -12.28
CA ASP A 142 6.39 -2.28 -13.65
C ASP A 142 4.85 -2.26 -13.58
N LEU A 143 4.29 -1.06 -13.63
CA LEU A 143 2.86 -0.82 -13.59
C LEU A 143 2.33 -0.63 -15.01
N ARG A 144 1.38 -1.48 -15.43
CA ARG A 144 0.75 -1.38 -16.75
C ARG A 144 -0.75 -1.20 -16.61
N TRP A 145 -1.28 -0.16 -17.23
CA TRP A 145 -2.72 0.06 -17.31
C TRP A 145 -3.29 -0.64 -18.54
N ASP A 146 -4.25 -1.54 -18.31
CA ASP A 146 -5.09 -2.16 -19.32
C ASP A 146 -6.42 -1.39 -19.37
N GLY A 147 -6.43 -0.33 -20.18
CA GLY A 147 -7.59 0.56 -20.33
C GLY A 147 -8.87 -0.13 -20.78
N PRO A 148 -8.85 -1.03 -21.76
CA PRO A 148 -10.04 -1.79 -22.17
C PRO A 148 -10.71 -2.58 -21.05
N ASN A 149 -9.93 -3.18 -20.15
CA ASN A 149 -10.46 -3.97 -19.03
C ASN A 149 -10.53 -3.18 -17.71
N GLN A 150 -10.09 -1.92 -17.73
CA GLN A 150 -9.93 -1.07 -16.56
C GLN A 150 -9.11 -1.71 -15.43
N MET A 151 -8.05 -2.43 -15.81
CA MET A 151 -7.17 -3.15 -14.87
C MET A 151 -5.79 -2.52 -14.79
N VAL A 152 -5.16 -2.61 -13.62
CA VAL A 152 -3.75 -2.27 -13.42
C VAL A 152 -3.00 -3.58 -13.17
N HIS A 153 -1.95 -3.80 -13.94
CA HIS A 153 -1.00 -4.89 -13.76
C HIS A 153 0.21 -4.39 -13.01
N PHE A 154 0.74 -5.21 -12.09
CA PHE A 154 1.99 -4.93 -11.39
C PHE A 154 2.96 -6.09 -11.53
N ALA A 155 4.22 -5.77 -11.75
CA ALA A 155 5.34 -6.65 -11.45
C ALA A 155 6.36 -5.87 -10.62
N VAL A 156 6.92 -6.48 -9.58
CA VAL A 156 8.07 -5.90 -8.88
C VAL A 156 9.32 -6.21 -9.68
N GLY A 157 10.16 -5.21 -9.95
CA GLY A 157 11.44 -5.42 -10.64
C GLY A 157 12.33 -6.44 -9.92
N GLU A 158 13.23 -7.10 -10.64
CA GLU A 158 14.14 -8.10 -10.06
C GLU A 158 15.25 -7.49 -9.18
N ASN A 159 15.45 -6.17 -9.23
CA ASN A 159 16.54 -5.52 -8.52
C ASN A 159 16.14 -4.21 -7.80
N PRO A 160 15.34 -4.29 -6.73
CA PRO A 160 14.92 -3.14 -5.92
C PRO A 160 16.02 -2.60 -4.96
N SER A 161 17.27 -3.02 -5.13
CA SER A 161 18.40 -2.71 -4.24
C SER A 161 19.19 -1.44 -4.61
N ALA A 162 18.73 -0.68 -5.61
CA ALA A 162 19.55 0.36 -6.25
C ALA A 162 19.54 1.75 -5.59
N TYR A 163 18.78 2.01 -4.52
CA TYR A 163 18.67 3.35 -3.92
C TYR A 163 18.48 3.33 -2.40
#